data_AF-A0A2W1IFE9-F1
#
_entry.id   AF-A0A2W1IFE9-F1
#
_cell.length_a   1.000
_cell.length_b   1.000
_cell.length_c   1.000
_cell.angle_alpha   90.00
_cell.angle_beta   90.00
_cell.angle_gamma   90.00
#
_symmetry.space_group_name_H-M   'P 1'
#
loop_
_entity.id
_entity.type
_entity.pdbx_description
1 polymer ?
#
loop_
_entity_poly.entity_id
_entity_poly.type
_entity_poly.pdbx_seq_one_letter_code
_entity_poly.pdbx_strand_id
1 'polypeptide(L)'
;MMASPLAHSRFISIPRIVQPSFWASMIPKPLRSRPENPRPKEWNPATPYIILGLLVGSQAIQILWLKQERSKQESKSRSKIAILERVIDRVRQGEDVPVEEMLGTGNAIEEGEWAQVLKELKDEEALYQKKNAKKELSIAGQQEDERNPTKTKLEKVEEGLTKAKVESVGGVKFY
;
A
#
# COMPACT_ATOMS: atom_id res chain seq x y z
N MET A 1 26.24 29.56 -43.89
CA MET A 1 24.86 29.43 -43.37
C MET A 1 24.75 28.04 -42.75
N MET A 2 24.74 27.93 -41.42
CA MET A 2 24.62 26.64 -40.72
C MET A 2 23.26 26.62 -40.02
N ALA A 3 22.41 25.66 -40.39
CA ALA A 3 21.08 25.48 -39.82
C ALA A 3 21.20 24.86 -38.42
N SER A 4 20.61 25.52 -37.42
CA SER A 4 20.50 25.00 -36.06
C SER A 4 19.59 23.77 -36.03
N PRO A 5 19.96 22.66 -35.35
CA PRO A 5 19.10 21.49 -35.25
C PRO A 5 17.92 21.76 -34.31
N LEU A 6 16.73 21.35 -34.73
CA LEU A 6 15.50 21.42 -33.92
C LEU A 6 15.68 20.65 -32.61
N ALA A 7 15.43 21.35 -31.49
CA ALA A 7 15.45 20.75 -30.16
C ALA A 7 14.40 19.63 -30.10
N HIS A 8 14.85 18.39 -29.89
CA HIS A 8 13.96 17.26 -29.67
C HIS A 8 13.30 17.43 -28.30
N SER A 9 11.98 17.55 -28.26
CA SER A 9 11.27 17.59 -26.99
C SER A 9 11.48 16.24 -26.30
N ARG A 10 12.12 16.28 -25.12
CA ARG A 10 12.28 15.08 -24.29
C ARG A 10 10.90 14.77 -23.72
N PHE A 11 10.24 13.77 -24.28
CA PHE A 11 9.05 13.19 -23.66
C PHE A 11 9.49 12.57 -22.33
N ILE A 12 9.19 13.26 -21.23
CA ILE A 12 9.26 12.68 -19.90
C ILE A 12 8.30 11.49 -19.93
N SER A 13 8.83 10.28 -19.81
CA SER A 13 8.06 9.04 -19.83
C SER A 13 7.30 8.90 -18.51
N ILE A 14 6.24 9.68 -18.36
CA ILE A 14 5.33 9.57 -17.23
C ILE A 14 4.65 8.20 -17.34
N PRO A 15 4.56 7.41 -16.25
CA PRO A 15 3.92 6.09 -16.27
C PRO A 15 2.51 6.16 -16.86
N ARG A 16 2.14 5.16 -17.67
CA ARG A 16 0.85 5.12 -18.42
C ARG A 16 -0.38 5.30 -17.54
N ILE A 17 -0.32 4.96 -16.26
CA ILE A 17 -1.43 5.11 -15.30
C ILE A 17 -1.76 6.59 -15.04
N VAL A 18 -0.79 7.49 -15.17
CA VAL A 18 -0.98 8.94 -14.99
C VAL A 18 -1.45 9.59 -16.29
N GLN A 19 -1.35 8.89 -17.43
CA GLN A 19 -1.83 9.41 -18.71
C GLN A 19 -3.37 9.42 -18.73
N PRO A 20 -4.03 10.58 -18.94
CA PRO A 20 -5.49 10.65 -18.99
C PRO A 20 -6.11 9.79 -20.08
N SER A 21 -5.37 9.54 -21.16
CA SER A 21 -5.78 8.69 -22.28
C SER A 21 -5.98 7.23 -21.88
N PHE A 22 -5.21 6.73 -20.90
CA PHE A 22 -5.34 5.37 -20.37
C PHE A 22 -6.71 5.18 -19.71
N TRP A 23 -7.08 6.08 -18.81
CA TRP A 23 -8.40 6.08 -18.15
C TRP A 23 -9.54 6.35 -19.13
N ALA A 24 -9.35 7.22 -20.12
CA ALA A 24 -10.35 7.48 -21.16
C ALA A 24 -10.62 6.27 -22.08
N SER A 25 -9.69 5.31 -22.16
CA SER A 25 -9.87 4.04 -22.88
C SER A 25 -10.60 2.97 -22.08
N MET A 26 -10.64 3.11 -20.76
CA MET A 26 -11.28 2.18 -19.82
C MET A 26 -12.78 2.46 -19.65
N ILE A 27 -13.25 3.61 -20.13
CA ILE A 27 -14.66 4.02 -20.11
C ILE A 27 -15.35 3.47 -21.37
N PRO A 28 -16.44 2.69 -21.24
CA PRO A 28 -17.20 2.16 -22.37
C PRO A 28 -17.63 3.25 -23.35
N LYS A 29 -17.62 2.93 -24.66
CA LYS A 29 -18.04 3.84 -25.76
C LYS A 29 -19.32 4.65 -25.50
N PRO A 30 -20.43 4.10 -24.95
CA PRO A 30 -21.64 4.89 -24.71
C PRO A 30 -21.47 6.02 -23.67
N LEU A 31 -20.48 5.94 -22.78
CA LEU A 31 -20.19 6.94 -21.76
C LEU A 31 -19.11 7.95 -22.20
N ARG A 32 -18.46 7.70 -23.34
CA ARG A 32 -17.37 8.53 -23.89
C ARG A 32 -17.85 9.68 -24.78
N SER A 33 -19.17 9.81 -24.99
CA SER A 33 -19.76 10.84 -25.85
C SER A 33 -19.40 12.24 -25.35
N ARG A 34 -18.42 12.87 -26.00
CA ARG A 34 -18.05 14.27 -25.79
C ARG A 34 -19.15 15.13 -26.41
N PRO A 35 -19.85 15.99 -25.65
CA PRO A 35 -20.77 16.93 -26.26
C PRO A 35 -19.99 17.88 -27.17
N GLU A 36 -20.46 18.02 -28.41
CA GLU A 36 -19.83 18.82 -29.47
C GLU A 36 -19.77 20.33 -29.11
N ASN A 37 -20.55 20.75 -28.10
CA ASN A 37 -20.50 22.07 -27.49
C ASN A 37 -20.30 21.96 -25.96
N PRO A 38 -19.08 22.16 -25.42
CA PRO A 38 -18.87 22.20 -23.98
C PRO A 38 -19.45 23.51 -23.42
N ARG A 39 -20.64 23.44 -22.83
CA ARG A 39 -21.15 24.54 -22.00
C ARG A 39 -20.22 24.69 -20.77
N PRO A 40 -19.93 25.93 -20.31
CA PRO A 40 -19.14 26.11 -19.09
C PRO A 40 -19.82 25.35 -17.95
N LYS A 41 -19.08 24.46 -17.31
CA LYS A 41 -19.62 23.54 -16.32
C LYS A 41 -19.93 24.32 -15.05
N GLU A 42 -21.21 24.62 -14.84
CA GLU A 42 -21.71 25.15 -13.58
C GLU A 42 -21.35 24.16 -12.45
N TRP A 43 -20.79 24.69 -11.36
CA TRP A 43 -20.37 23.89 -10.23
C TRP A 43 -21.60 23.28 -9.56
N ASN A 44 -21.87 22.01 -9.84
CA ASN A 44 -22.96 21.29 -9.22
C ASN A 44 -22.49 20.84 -7.81
N PRO A 45 -23.14 21.31 -6.73
CA PRO A 45 -22.75 20.98 -5.36
C PRO A 45 -22.85 19.49 -5.04
N ALA A 46 -23.55 18.68 -5.84
CA ALA A 46 -23.61 17.23 -5.69
C ALA A 46 -22.35 16.50 -6.21
N THR A 47 -21.58 17.12 -7.11
CA THR A 47 -20.38 16.50 -7.71
C THR A 47 -19.30 16.10 -6.71
N PRO A 48 -18.93 16.89 -5.68
CA PRO A 48 -17.99 16.43 -4.65
C PRO A 48 -18.52 15.20 -3.91
N TYR A 49 -19.81 15.14 -3.57
CA TYR A 49 -20.39 13.98 -2.88
C TYR A 49 -20.39 12.71 -3.74
N ILE A 50 -20.66 12.84 -5.05
CA ILE A 50 -20.59 11.72 -6.00
C ILE A 50 -19.16 11.20 -6.12
N ILE A 51 -18.17 12.11 -6.26
CA ILE A 51 -16.75 11.74 -6.37
C ILE A 51 -16.25 11.12 -5.07
N LEU A 52 -16.64 11.65 -3.91
CA LEU A 52 -16.30 11.09 -2.60
C LEU A 52 -16.87 9.69 -2.42
N GLY A 53 -18.15 9.47 -2.78
CA GLY A 53 -18.79 8.16 -2.73
C GLY A 53 -18.14 7.13 -3.67
N LEU A 54 -17.75 7.56 -4.88
CA LEU A 54 -17.00 6.72 -5.81
C LEU A 54 -15.59 6.39 -5.32
N LEU A 55 -14.88 7.36 -4.75
CA LEU A 55 -13.52 7.17 -4.24
C LEU A 55 -13.52 6.17 -3.08
N VAL A 56 -14.41 6.38 -2.09
CA VAL A 56 -14.56 5.50 -0.92
C VAL A 56 -15.11 4.13 -1.33
N GLY A 57 -16.10 4.10 -2.24
CA GLY A 57 -16.74 2.87 -2.71
C GLY A 57 -15.86 2.02 -3.64
N SER A 58 -14.91 2.61 -4.36
CA SER A 58 -14.04 1.89 -5.31
C SER A 58 -13.18 0.82 -4.64
N GLN A 59 -12.81 1.03 -3.37
CA GLN A 59 -11.98 0.09 -2.60
C GLN A 59 -12.80 -1.04 -1.96
N ALA A 60 -14.11 -0.87 -1.81
CA ALA A 60 -14.96 -1.84 -1.11
C ALA A 60 -14.98 -3.22 -1.80
N ILE A 61 -14.82 -3.26 -3.13
CA ILE A 61 -14.77 -4.51 -3.89
C ILE A 61 -13.53 -5.34 -3.58
N GLN A 62 -12.39 -4.68 -3.36
CA GLN A 62 -11.12 -5.36 -3.07
C GLN A 62 -11.13 -5.97 -1.65
N ILE A 63 -11.80 -5.30 -0.70
CA ILE A 63 -11.94 -5.76 0.69
C ILE A 63 -12.76 -7.05 0.76
N LEU A 64 -13.78 -7.21 -0.07
CA LEU A 64 -14.65 -8.39 -0.06
C LEU A 64 -13.89 -9.67 -0.46
N TRP A 65 -13.09 -9.60 -1.53
CA TRP A 65 -12.29 -10.74 -1.98
C TRP A 65 -11.18 -11.09 -0.98
N LEU A 66 -10.51 -10.08 -0.44
CA LEU A 66 -9.46 -10.25 0.58
C LEU A 66 -10.00 -10.91 1.86
N LYS A 67 -11.24 -10.61 2.26
CA LYS A 67 -11.86 -11.19 3.45
C LYS A 67 -12.19 -12.68 3.28
N GLN A 68 -12.56 -13.11 2.08
CA GLN A 68 -12.90 -14.50 1.80
C GLN A 68 -11.67 -15.42 1.77
N GLU A 69 -10.52 -14.91 1.31
CA GLU A 69 -9.27 -15.66 1.35
C GLU A 69 -8.79 -15.87 2.80
N ARG A 70 -8.92 -14.84 3.65
CA ARG A 70 -8.53 -14.93 5.07
C ARG A 70 -9.35 -15.95 5.87
N SER A 71 -10.65 -16.06 5.63
CA SER A 71 -11.49 -16.97 6.44
C SER A 71 -11.14 -18.45 6.24
N LYS A 72 -10.72 -18.84 5.03
CA LYS A 72 -10.29 -20.22 4.75
C LYS A 72 -8.96 -20.56 5.42
N GLN A 73 -8.04 -19.61 5.48
CA GLN A 73 -6.75 -19.79 6.14
C GLN A 73 -6.92 -19.86 7.66
N GLU A 74 -7.78 -19.01 8.24
CA GLU A 74 -8.07 -19.01 9.68
C GLU A 74 -8.64 -20.36 10.17
N SER A 75 -9.51 -21.00 9.40
CA SER A 75 -10.08 -22.31 9.79
C SER A 75 -9.03 -23.42 9.83
N LYS A 76 -8.09 -23.46 8.88
CA LYS A 76 -7.02 -24.47 8.84
C LYS A 76 -6.01 -24.29 9.98
N SER A 77 -5.66 -23.06 10.31
CA SER A 77 -4.76 -22.79 11.43
C SER A 77 -5.40 -23.13 12.77
N ARG A 78 -6.69 -22.83 12.96
CA ARG A 78 -7.44 -23.17 14.19
C ARG A 78 -7.53 -24.67 14.44
N SER A 79 -7.73 -25.48 13.40
CA SER A 79 -7.75 -26.95 13.56
C SER A 79 -6.37 -27.50 13.96
N LYS A 80 -5.29 -26.97 13.37
CA LYS A 80 -3.91 -27.38 13.69
C LYS A 80 -3.51 -26.98 15.12
N ILE A 81 -3.87 -25.77 15.56
CA ILE A 81 -3.65 -25.32 16.93
C ILE A 81 -4.40 -26.23 17.92
N ALA A 82 -5.67 -26.55 17.64
CA ALA A 82 -6.45 -27.44 18.49
C ALA A 82 -5.89 -28.89 18.54
N ILE A 83 -5.17 -29.34 17.51
CA ILE A 83 -4.48 -30.64 17.55
C ILE A 83 -3.26 -30.54 18.47
N LEU A 84 -2.43 -29.49 18.31
CA LEU A 84 -1.24 -29.27 19.15
C LEU A 84 -1.61 -29.13 20.64
N GLU A 85 -2.67 -28.40 20.98
CA GLU A 85 -3.15 -28.26 22.35
C GLU A 85 -3.54 -29.61 22.97
N ARG A 86 -4.25 -30.46 22.22
CA ARG A 86 -4.62 -31.81 22.69
C ARG A 86 -3.41 -32.72 22.89
N VAL A 87 -2.38 -32.59 22.05
CA VAL A 87 -1.13 -33.35 22.22
C VAL A 87 -0.43 -32.89 23.50
N ILE A 88 -0.30 -31.57 23.71
CA ILE A 88 0.32 -31.00 24.90
C ILE A 88 -0.41 -31.43 26.18
N ASP A 89 -1.75 -31.39 26.17
CA ASP A 89 -2.56 -31.75 27.34
C ASP A 89 -2.39 -33.22 27.73
N ARG A 90 -2.32 -34.13 26.75
CA ARG A 90 -2.12 -35.57 27.02
C ARG A 90 -0.69 -35.89 27.47
N VAL A 91 0.31 -35.26 26.86
CA VAL A 91 1.72 -35.40 27.31
C VAL A 91 1.88 -34.91 28.75
N ARG A 92 1.22 -33.79 29.10
CA ARG A 92 1.24 -33.25 30.47
C ARG A 92 0.57 -34.18 31.49
N GLN A 93 -0.40 -34.97 31.07
CA GLN A 93 -1.09 -35.96 31.92
C GLN A 93 -0.29 -37.26 32.11
N GLY A 94 0.86 -37.40 31.45
CA GLY A 94 1.73 -38.57 31.57
C GLY A 94 1.22 -39.79 30.80
N GLU A 95 0.28 -39.60 29.88
CA GLU A 95 -0.19 -40.64 28.96
C GLU A 95 0.83 -40.82 27.83
N ASP A 96 1.11 -42.08 27.43
CA ASP A 96 2.00 -42.37 26.31
C ASP A 96 1.25 -42.08 25.01
N VAL A 97 1.48 -40.88 24.46
CA VAL A 97 0.81 -40.42 23.25
C VAL A 97 1.68 -40.75 22.04
N PRO A 98 1.16 -41.46 21.03
CA PRO A 98 1.82 -41.59 19.74
C PRO A 98 1.77 -40.22 19.03
N VAL A 99 2.73 -39.36 19.36
CA VAL A 99 2.87 -38.00 18.82
C VAL A 99 2.93 -38.03 17.29
N GLU A 100 3.57 -39.06 16.74
CA GLU A 100 3.77 -39.21 15.31
C GLU A 100 2.45 -39.49 14.56
N GLU A 101 1.59 -40.33 15.14
CA GLU A 101 0.28 -40.65 14.56
C GLU A 101 -0.72 -39.50 14.73
N MET A 102 -0.66 -38.76 15.84
CA MET A 102 -1.53 -37.61 16.08
C MET A 102 -1.16 -36.36 15.27
N LEU A 103 0.12 -36.18 14.95
CA LEU A 103 0.61 -35.07 14.14
C LEU A 103 0.63 -35.41 12.64
N GLY A 104 0.33 -36.66 12.27
CA GLY A 104 0.32 -37.12 10.89
C GLY A 104 1.70 -37.22 10.24
N THR A 105 2.77 -37.32 11.04
CA THR A 105 4.12 -37.56 10.51
C THR A 105 4.15 -38.93 9.82
N GLY A 106 4.53 -38.95 8.54
CA GLY A 106 4.37 -40.10 7.64
C GLY A 106 3.34 -39.89 6.53
N ASN A 107 2.48 -38.87 6.61
CA ASN A 107 1.58 -38.48 5.52
C ASN A 107 2.16 -37.29 4.75
N ALA A 108 2.67 -37.54 3.54
CA ALA A 108 3.30 -36.52 2.69
C ALA A 108 2.42 -35.29 2.40
N ILE A 109 1.10 -35.45 2.45
CA ILE A 109 0.15 -34.35 2.24
C ILE A 109 0.14 -33.42 3.46
N GLU A 110 0.05 -33.97 4.67
CA GLU A 110 -0.03 -33.20 5.90
C GLU A 110 1.31 -32.54 6.25
N GLU A 111 2.42 -33.23 6.00
CA GLU A 111 3.78 -32.66 6.12
C GLU A 111 4.00 -31.48 5.15
N GLY A 112 3.50 -31.60 3.90
CA GLY A 112 3.54 -30.52 2.93
C GLY A 112 2.78 -29.28 3.42
N GLU A 113 1.64 -29.47 4.07
CA GLU A 113 0.90 -28.36 4.64
C GLU A 113 1.59 -27.74 5.87
N TRP A 114 2.29 -28.53 6.71
CA TRP A 114 3.09 -28.01 7.82
C TRP A 114 4.31 -27.23 7.33
N ALA A 115 4.98 -27.71 6.29
CA ALA A 115 6.08 -26.99 5.65
C ALA A 115 5.62 -25.64 5.09
N GLN A 116 4.41 -25.58 4.54
CA GLN A 116 3.82 -24.35 4.06
C GLN A 116 3.50 -23.36 5.20
N VAL A 117 2.89 -23.82 6.30
CA VAL A 117 2.62 -22.98 7.48
C VAL A 117 3.92 -22.44 8.09
N LEU A 118 4.97 -23.24 8.16
CA LEU A 118 6.28 -22.79 8.66
C LEU A 118 6.93 -21.74 7.75
N LYS A 119 6.80 -21.91 6.43
CA LYS A 119 7.29 -20.94 5.46
C LYS A 119 6.52 -19.62 5.55
N GLU A 120 5.20 -19.69 5.63
CA GLU A 120 4.33 -18.53 5.80
C GLU A 120 4.65 -17.78 7.11
N LEU A 121 4.86 -18.50 8.22
CA LEU A 121 5.23 -17.90 9.49
C LEU A 121 6.60 -17.19 9.42
N LYS A 122 7.59 -17.79 8.76
CA LYS A 122 8.92 -17.19 8.57
C LYS A 122 8.84 -15.92 7.73
N ASP A 123 8.03 -15.93 6.67
CA ASP A 123 7.83 -14.77 5.81
C ASP A 123 7.07 -13.65 6.54
N GLU A 124 6.05 -14.01 7.33
CA GLU A 124 5.29 -13.06 8.17
C GLU A 124 6.16 -12.44 9.27
N GLU A 125 7.00 -13.22 9.95
CA GLU A 125 7.93 -12.69 10.95
C GLU A 125 8.92 -11.71 10.32
N ALA A 126 9.48 -12.03 9.15
CA ALA A 126 10.37 -11.12 8.43
C ALA A 126 9.67 -9.79 8.06
N LEU A 127 8.38 -9.84 7.70
CA LEU A 127 7.58 -8.63 7.45
C LEU A 127 7.27 -7.87 8.74
N TYR A 128 6.99 -8.57 9.84
CA TYR A 128 6.71 -7.98 11.15
C TYR A 128 7.94 -7.25 11.69
N GLN A 129 9.12 -7.87 11.62
CA GLN A 129 10.40 -7.26 12.01
C GLN A 129 10.69 -6.00 11.19
N LYS A 130 10.51 -6.05 9.86
CA LYS A 130 10.66 -4.87 9.00
C LYS A 130 9.67 -3.75 9.34
N LYS A 131 8.42 -4.10 9.66
CA LYS A 131 7.38 -3.13 10.03
C LYS A 131 7.65 -2.50 11.38
N ASN A 132 8.14 -3.27 12.35
CA ASN A 132 8.52 -2.76 13.67
C ASN A 132 9.75 -1.86 13.57
N ALA A 133 10.79 -2.27 12.86
CA ALA A 133 11.96 -1.42 12.60
C ALA A 133 11.56 -0.10 11.93
N LYS A 134 10.66 -0.12 10.94
CA LYS A 134 10.15 1.11 10.30
C LYS A 134 9.34 1.98 11.26
N LYS A 135 8.54 1.38 12.15
CA LYS A 135 7.79 2.13 13.18
C LYS A 135 8.73 2.77 14.18
N GLU A 136 9.75 2.04 14.65
CA GLU A 136 10.77 2.55 15.57
C GLU A 136 11.54 3.72 14.95
N LEU A 137 11.94 3.60 13.67
CA LEU A 137 12.56 4.71 12.92
C LEU A 137 11.63 5.92 12.77
N SER A 138 10.34 5.68 12.51
CA SER A 138 9.35 6.76 12.40
C SER A 138 9.09 7.45 13.74
N ILE A 139 9.08 6.70 14.85
CA ILE A 139 8.91 7.23 16.21
C ILE A 139 10.17 7.99 16.63
N ALA A 140 11.36 7.47 16.31
CA ALA A 140 12.62 8.15 16.56
C ALA A 140 12.74 9.46 15.78
N GLY A 141 12.36 9.48 14.49
CA GLY A 141 12.33 10.71 13.70
C GLY A 141 11.34 11.75 14.25
N GLN A 142 10.16 11.32 14.69
CA GLN A 142 9.18 12.20 15.34
C GLN A 142 9.69 12.75 16.69
N GLN A 143 10.42 11.95 17.47
CA GLN A 143 11.02 12.40 18.73
C GLN A 143 12.23 13.33 18.51
N GLU A 144 13.00 13.17 17.44
CA GLU A 144 14.07 14.10 17.07
C GLU A 144 13.52 15.44 16.57
N ASP A 145 12.43 15.42 15.80
CA ASP A 145 11.70 16.62 15.38
C ASP A 145 11.08 17.36 16.57
N GLU A 146 10.59 16.64 17.60
CA GLU A 146 10.04 17.25 18.82
C GLU A 146 11.14 17.73 19.81
N ARG A 147 12.31 17.07 19.86
CA ARG A 147 13.42 17.45 20.75
C ARG A 147 14.26 18.60 20.20
N ASN A 148 14.21 18.89 18.90
CA ASN A 148 14.98 19.98 18.30
C ASN A 148 14.14 20.96 17.47
N PRO A 149 13.09 21.58 18.07
CA PRO A 149 12.21 22.50 17.35
C PRO A 149 12.94 23.73 16.80
N THR A 150 14.13 24.04 17.34
CA THR A 150 14.95 25.19 16.96
C THR A 150 15.74 24.95 15.67
N LYS A 151 16.23 23.73 15.41
CA LYS A 151 16.99 23.42 14.18
C LYS A 151 16.09 23.26 12.96
N THR A 152 14.99 22.52 13.09
CA THR A 152 14.01 22.31 12.00
C THR A 152 13.35 23.64 11.58
N LYS A 153 13.17 24.58 12.51
CA LYS A 153 12.65 25.92 12.20
C LYS A 153 13.68 26.82 11.53
N LEU A 154 14.98 26.68 11.86
CA LEU A 154 16.06 27.42 11.21
C LEU A 154 16.32 26.91 9.78
N GLU A 155 16.40 25.59 9.57
CA GLU A 155 16.58 25.01 8.23
C GLU A 155 15.40 25.32 7.31
N LYS A 156 14.15 25.24 7.81
CA LYS A 156 12.96 25.57 7.01
C LYS A 156 12.85 27.05 6.67
N VAL A 157 13.39 27.93 7.53
CA VAL A 157 13.50 29.38 7.25
C VAL A 157 14.61 29.65 6.24
N GLU A 158 15.75 28.96 6.32
CA GLU A 158 16.83 29.08 5.33
C GLU A 158 16.44 28.50 3.96
N GLU A 159 15.74 27.37 3.90
CA GLU A 159 15.19 26.81 2.66
C GLU A 159 14.11 27.70 2.05
N GLY A 160 13.23 28.29 2.88
CA GLY A 160 12.25 29.26 2.42
C GLY A 160 12.89 30.54 1.88
N LEU A 161 13.95 31.03 2.54
CA LEU A 161 14.67 32.23 2.15
C LEU A 161 15.51 32.00 0.88
N THR A 162 16.18 30.85 0.76
CA THR A 162 16.94 30.48 -0.44
C THR A 162 16.03 30.23 -1.63
N LYS A 163 14.88 29.57 -1.44
CA LYS A 163 13.87 29.39 -2.50
C LYS A 163 13.28 30.74 -2.95
N ALA A 164 12.93 31.61 -2.00
CA ALA A 164 12.46 32.96 -2.32
C ALA A 164 13.55 33.81 -3.02
N LYS A 165 14.83 33.60 -2.68
CA LYS A 165 15.96 34.26 -3.35
C LYS A 165 16.14 33.74 -4.78
N VAL A 166 16.00 32.44 -5.02
CA VAL A 166 16.05 31.83 -6.36
C VAL A 166 14.87 32.30 -7.23
N GLU A 167 13.69 32.49 -6.65
CA GLU A 167 12.52 33.08 -7.34
C GLU A 167 12.66 34.60 -7.58
N SER A 168 13.60 35.28 -6.90
CA SER A 168 13.77 36.74 -6.97
C SER A 168 14.95 37.20 -7.85
N VAL A 169 15.76 36.31 -8.43
CA VAL A 169 16.78 36.71 -9.41
C VAL A 169 16.11 36.88 -10.78
N GLY A 170 15.56 38.07 -11.02
CA GLY A 170 14.91 38.42 -12.29
C GLY A 170 13.63 39.27 -12.17
N GLY A 171 13.18 39.62 -10.97
CA GLY A 171 12.21 40.71 -10.77
C GLY A 171 10.79 40.50 -11.29
N VAL A 172 10.34 39.28 -11.56
CA VAL A 172 8.93 39.01 -11.93
C VAL A 172 8.37 37.89 -11.07
N LYS A 173 7.45 38.25 -10.16
CA LYS A 173 6.62 37.30 -9.41
C LYS A 173 5.26 37.18 -10.11
N PHE A 174 4.86 35.97 -10.45
CA PHE A 174 3.49 35.67 -10.86
C PHE A 174 2.71 35.26 -9.60
N TYR A 175 1.57 35.92 -9.39
CA TYR A 175 0.60 35.62 -8.32
C TYR A 175 -0.14 34.31 -8.60
#